data_AF-J9CUF0-F1
#
_entry.id   AF-J9CUF0-F1
#
_cell.length_a   1.000
_cell.length_b   1.000
_cell.length_c   1.000
_cell.angle_alpha   90.00
_cell.angle_beta   90.00
_cell.angle_gamma   90.00
#
_symmetry.space_group_name_H-M   'P 1'
#
loop_
_entity.id
_entity.type
_entity.pdbx_description
1 polymer ?
#
loop_
_entity_poly.entity_id
_entity_poly.type
_entity_poly.pdbx_seq_one_letter_code
_entity_poly.pdbx_strand_id
1 'polypeptide(L)' 'MATVYRHASGKKALISLATWEDTDVSVNLSIDWKALGIDRVEATLRAPAIENFQTEQVWKPGETIKVPKGKGLLIVVE' A
#
# COMPACT_ATOMS: atom_id res chain seq x y z
N MET A 1 -7.99 -2.10 -7.50
CA MET A 1 -7.79 -3.52 -7.10
C MET A 1 -6.53 -3.63 -6.26
N ALA A 2 -6.49 -4.54 -5.29
CA ALA A 2 -5.30 -4.78 -4.49
C ALA A 2 -5.02 -6.28 -4.32
N THR A 3 -3.74 -6.67 -4.34
CA THR A 3 -3.24 -8.00 -4.00
C THR A 3 -2.21 -7.88 -2.89
N VAL A 4 -2.26 -8.78 -1.90
CA VAL A 4 -1.37 -8.71 -0.73
C VAL A 4 -0.50 -9.97 -0.64
N TYR A 5 0.80 -9.78 -0.47
CA TYR A 5 1.75 -10.83 -0.14
C TYR A 5 2.28 -10.62 1.29
N ARG A 6 2.10 -11.62 2.16
CA ARG A 6 2.59 -11.56 3.53
C ARG A 6 3.98 -12.15 3.60
N HIS A 7 4.92 -11.43 4.21
CA HIS A 7 6.25 -11.95 4.46
C HIS A 7 6.17 -13.09 5.49
N ALA A 8 7.05 -14.09 5.36
CA ALA A 8 7.05 -15.28 6.23
C ALA A 8 7.25 -14.97 7.72
N SER A 9 7.86 -13.83 8.05
CA SER A 9 8.00 -13.37 9.44
C SER A 9 6.69 -12.91 10.08
N GLY A 10 5.63 -12.69 9.30
CA GLY A 10 4.35 -12.14 9.76
C GLY A 10 4.37 -10.65 10.13
N LYS A 11 5.54 -10.02 10.16
CA LYS A 11 5.72 -8.61 10.58
C LYS A 11 5.61 -7.60 9.43
N LYS A 12 5.61 -8.07 8.18
CA LYS A 12 5.59 -7.20 7.00
C LYS A 12 4.70 -7.79 5.91
N ALA A 13 4.11 -6.94 5.10
CA ALA A 13 3.38 -7.32 3.90
C ALA A 13 3.67 -6.36 2.75
N LEU A 14 3.58 -6.87 1.53
CA LEU A 14 3.58 -6.06 0.30
C LEU A 14 2.16 -6.00 -0.23
N ILE A 15 1.64 -4.79 -0.42
CA ILE A 15 0.37 -4.50 -1.08
C ILE A 15 0.70 -3.99 -2.49
N SER A 16 0.26 -4.74 -3.51
CA SER A 16 0.21 -4.25 -4.88
C SER A 16 -1.16 -3.63 -5.11
N LEU A 17 -1.19 -2.32 -5.36
CA LEU A 17 -2.41 -1.52 -5.54
C LEU A 17 -2.43 -0.93 -6.94
N ALA A 18 -3.54 -1.04 -7.66
CA ALA A 18 -3.70 -0.42 -8.98
C ALA A 18 -5.12 0.11 -9.20
N THR A 19 -5.25 1.09 -10.09
CA THR A 19 -6.52 1.61 -10.59
C THR A 19 -6.68 1.35 -12.08
N TRP A 20 -7.91 1.05 -12.49
CA TRP A 20 -8.31 0.97 -13.90
C TRP A 20 -9.16 2.18 -14.33
N GLU A 21 -9.36 3.14 -13.42
CA GLU A 21 -10.13 4.35 -13.72
C GLU A 21 -9.42 5.23 -14.76
N ASP A 22 -10.24 6.01 -15.47
CA ASP A 22 -9.79 6.96 -16.48
C ASP A 22 -9.25 8.28 -15.91
N THR A 23 -9.16 8.38 -14.58
CA THR A 23 -8.62 9.53 -13.85
C THR A 23 -7.74 9.06 -12.69
N ASP A 24 -6.97 9.99 -12.13
CA ASP A 24 -6.36 9.76 -10.82
C ASP A 24 -7.45 9.48 -9.78
N VAL A 25 -7.19 8.56 -8.86
CA VAL A 25 -8.13 8.22 -7.79
C VAL A 25 -7.51 8.40 -6.42
N SER A 26 -8.32 8.83 -5.47
CA SER A 26 -8.00 8.87 -4.06
C SER A 26 -8.69 7.72 -3.36
N VAL A 27 -7.93 6.88 -2.66
CA VAL A 27 -8.45 5.69 -1.99
C VAL A 27 -7.98 5.65 -0.54
N ASN A 28 -8.82 5.09 0.33
CA ASN A 28 -8.43 4.74 1.69
C ASN A 28 -8.40 3.22 1.79
N LEU A 29 -7.29 2.67 2.27
CA LEU A 29 -7.16 1.22 2.41
C LEU A 29 -7.94 0.74 3.63
N SER A 30 -8.90 -0.16 3.39
CA SER A 30 -9.53 -0.94 4.45
C SER A 30 -8.70 -2.20 4.68
N ILE A 31 -8.00 -2.26 5.81
CA ILE A 31 -7.03 -3.32 6.13
C ILE A 31 -7.53 -4.13 7.31
N ASP A 32 -7.61 -5.46 7.14
CA ASP A 32 -7.77 -6.40 8.26
C ASP A 32 -6.41 -6.66 8.92
N TRP A 33 -6.09 -5.83 9.91
CA TRP A 33 -4.83 -5.89 10.67
C TRP A 33 -4.63 -7.23 11.39
N LYS A 34 -5.73 -7.82 11.89
CA LYS A 34 -5.69 -9.10 12.58
C LYS A 34 -5.31 -10.23 11.62
N ALA A 35 -5.86 -10.24 10.41
CA ALA A 35 -5.49 -11.21 9.38
C ALA A 35 -4.05 -11.04 8.87
N LEU A 36 -3.56 -9.79 8.80
CA LEU A 36 -2.16 -9.51 8.44
C LEU A 36 -1.17 -9.94 9.53
N GLY A 37 -1.55 -9.82 10.81
CA GLY A 37 -0.67 -10.04 11.95
C GLY A 37 0.27 -8.87 12.25
N ILE A 38 -0.11 -7.67 11.80
CA ILE A 38 0.65 -6.42 11.98
C ILE A 38 -0.14 -5.51 12.95
N ASP A 39 0.55 -4.90 13.91
CA ASP A 39 -0.05 -3.94 14.83
C ASP A 39 -0.35 -2.62 14.10
N ARG A 40 -1.61 -2.22 14.05
CA ARG A 40 -2.03 -0.97 13.40
C ARG A 40 -1.38 0.28 14.00
N VAL A 41 -1.15 0.30 15.31
CA VAL A 41 -0.65 1.50 16.02
C VAL A 41 0.79 1.78 15.61
N GLU A 42 1.58 0.72 15.46
CA GLU A 42 3.00 0.81 15.08
C GLU A 42 3.20 0.77 13.56
N ALA A 43 2.16 0.41 12.80
CA ALA A 43 2.27 0.20 11.36
C ALA A 43 2.60 1.49 10.59
N THR A 44 3.51 1.37 9.63
CA THR A 44 3.79 2.36 8.60
C THR A 44 3.53 1.78 7.21
N LEU A 45 2.94 2.57 6.32
CA LEU A 45 2.79 2.20 4.91
C LEU A 45 3.81 3.00 4.10
N ARG A 46 4.67 2.33 3.35
CA ARG A 46 5.72 2.95 2.55
C ARG A 46 5.75 2.41 1.13
N ALA A 47 5.61 3.30 0.16
CA ALA A 47 5.99 3.03 -1.22
C ALA A 47 7.48 3.40 -1.37
N PRO A 48 8.43 2.44 -1.45
CA PRO A 48 9.84 2.77 -1.67
C PRO A 48 10.04 3.40 -3.04
N ALA A 49 11.09 4.22 -3.21
CA ALA A 49 11.52 4.63 -4.55
C ALA A 49 11.96 3.39 -5.36
N ILE A 50 11.41 3.25 -6.57
CA ILE A 50 11.80 2.23 -7.53
C ILE A 50 12.02 2.94 -8.86
N GLU A 51 13.24 2.83 -9.39
CA GLU A 51 13.64 3.49 -10.63
C GLU A 51 12.65 3.15 -11.77
N ASN A 52 12.24 4.19 -12.51
CA ASN A 52 11.29 4.08 -13.63
C ASN A 52 9.89 3.54 -13.29
N PHE A 53 9.53 3.44 -12.00
CA PHE A 53 8.21 2.93 -11.59
C PHE A 53 7.47 3.86 -10.61
N GLN A 54 8.04 4.14 -9.44
CA GLN A 54 7.40 4.96 -8.40
C GLN A 54 8.41 5.79 -7.60
N THR A 55 8.00 6.96 -7.13
CA THR A 55 8.76 7.77 -6.17
C THR A 55 8.46 7.34 -4.74
N GLU A 56 9.35 7.66 -3.81
CA GLU A 56 9.11 7.38 -2.39
C GLU A 56 7.89 8.14 -1.86
N GLN A 57 7.03 7.43 -1.14
CA GLN A 57 5.89 8.00 -0.40
C GLN A 57 5.68 7.20 0.89
N VAL A 58 5.22 7.88 1.94
CA VAL A 58 4.95 7.29 3.25
C VAL A 58 3.58 7.76 3.71
N TRP A 59 2.82 6.85 4.30
CA TRP A 59 1.50 7.09 4.86
C TRP A 59 1.35 6.43 6.22
N LYS A 60 0.52 7.04 7.07
CA LYS A 60 -0.02 6.40 8.27
C LYS A 60 -1.28 5.59 7.93
N PRO A 61 -1.60 4.55 8.72
CA PRO A 61 -2.85 3.82 8.60
C PRO A 61 -4.08 4.74 8.59
N GLY A 62 -4.83 4.70 7.49
CA GLY A 62 -6.06 5.49 7.29
C GLY A 62 -5.89 6.76 6.46
N GLU A 63 -4.65 7.18 6.17
CA GLU A 63 -4.40 8.29 5.25
C GLU A 63 -4.81 7.93 3.81
N THR A 64 -5.22 8.95 3.07
CA THR A 64 -5.66 8.82 1.69
C THR A 64 -4.47 8.65 0.76
N ILE A 65 -4.53 7.65 -0.12
CA ILE A 65 -3.51 7.35 -1.11
C ILE A 65 -4.00 7.80 -2.47
N LYS A 66 -3.20 8.60 -3.18
CA LYS A 66 -3.46 8.98 -4.56
C LYS A 66 -2.82 7.95 -5.50
N VAL A 67 -3.64 7.28 -6.31
CA VAL A 67 -3.19 6.33 -7.34
C VAL A 67 -3.39 6.99 -8.71
N PRO A 68 -2.32 7.25 -9.48
CA PRO A 68 -2.44 7.88 -10.78
C PRO A 68 -3.20 7.02 -11.79
N LYS A 69 -3.90 7.66 -12.76
CA LYS A 69 -4.62 6.98 -13.86
C LYS A 69 -3.76 5.88 -14.50
N GLY A 70 -4.30 4.67 -14.61
CA GLY A 70 -3.66 3.55 -15.30
C GLY A 70 -2.32 3.09 -14.70
N LYS A 71 -2.02 3.50 -13.45
CA LYS A 71 -0.80 3.11 -12.73
C LYS A 71 -1.14 2.31 -11.47
N GLY A 72 -0.08 1.79 -10.85
CA GLY A 72 -0.13 1.15 -9.55
C GLY A 72 0.99 1.60 -8.63
N LEU A 73 0.92 1.11 -7.39
CA LEU A 73 1.89 1.32 -6.33
C LEU A 73 2.22 -0.03 -5.69
N LEU A 74 3.50 -0.21 -5.35
CA LEU A 74 3.97 -1.26 -4.46
C LEU A 74 4.19 -0.64 -3.08
N ILE A 75 3.40 -1.06 -2.10
CA ILE A 75 3.38 -0.49 -0.75
C ILE A 75 3.79 -1.57 0.23
N VAL A 76 4.89 -1.34 0.94
CA VAL A 76 5.30 -2.16 2.08
C VAL A 76 4.57 -1.67 3.32
N VAL A 77 3.99 -2.60 4.07
CA VAL A 77 3.40 -2.37 5.39
C VAL A 77 4.23 -3.13 6.41
N GLU A 78 4.68 -2.44 7.44
CA GLU A 78 5.50 -2.99 8.54
C GLU A 78 5.20 -2.31 9.86
#